data_AF-D2Z8A0-F1
#
_entry.id   AF-D2Z8A0-F1
#
_cell.length_a   1.000
_cell.length_b   1.000
_cell.length_c   1.000
_cell.angle_alpha   90.00
_cell.angle_beta   90.00
_cell.angle_gamma   90.00
#
_symmetry.space_group_name_H-M   'P 1'
#
loop_
_entity.id
_entity.type
_entity.pdbx_description
1 polymer ?
#
loop_
_entity_poly.entity_id
_entity_poly.type
_entity_poly.pdbx_seq_one_letter_code
_entity_poly.pdbx_strand_id
1 'polypeptide(L)'
;MKTARSKDGEPPEDWPDNKRSQKDTDARWTKKNGKSSFGYKNHIEIDSQNKIIRKYSVTEASVHDSNVFEELIDPSNSSKDVYADSAYRSHEKISWLEEQGYRPKIQRKGYRGKPITWWEKQGNRTRSKVRSRVEHVFGAQTMKAGNLIVRTIGKARASTAIGLRNLAYNIVRFSFLMMKSGAISAVPK
;
A
#
# COMPACT_ATOMS: atom_id res chain seq x y z
N MET A 1 1.72 22.37 25.00
CA MET A 1 1.27 21.12 25.67
C MET A 1 2.05 19.94 25.10
N LYS A 2 2.96 19.35 25.89
CA LYS A 2 3.76 18.18 25.47
C LYS A 2 2.85 16.95 25.47
N THR A 3 2.54 16.40 24.31
CA THR A 3 1.89 15.09 24.18
C THR A 3 2.86 14.03 24.72
N ALA A 4 2.49 13.41 25.84
CA ALA A 4 3.22 12.28 26.39
C ALA A 4 3.30 11.18 25.31
N ARG A 5 4.54 10.82 24.95
CA ARG A 5 4.88 9.73 24.04
C ARG A 5 4.59 8.42 24.77
N SER A 6 3.43 7.81 24.56
CA SER A 6 3.30 6.39 24.84
C SER A 6 3.97 5.64 23.68
N LYS A 7 5.15 5.07 23.93
CA LYS A 7 5.90 4.26 22.95
C LYS A 7 5.20 2.92 22.68
N ASP A 8 4.35 2.48 23.60
CA ASP A 8 3.76 1.15 23.62
C ASP A 8 2.30 1.13 23.12
N GLY A 9 1.75 2.29 22.75
CA GLY A 9 0.46 2.38 22.04
C GLY A 9 -0.78 2.21 22.92
N GLU A 10 -0.63 1.97 24.22
CA GLU A 10 -1.76 2.02 25.14
C GLU A 10 -2.03 3.47 25.59
N PRO A 11 -3.31 3.91 25.57
CA PRO A 11 -3.69 5.19 26.11
C PRO A 11 -3.42 5.22 27.63
N PRO A 12 -2.88 6.33 28.17
CA PRO A 12 -2.70 6.47 29.61
C PRO A 12 -4.01 6.21 30.36
N GLU A 13 -3.94 5.41 31.42
CA GLU A 13 -5.08 4.92 32.18
C GLU A 13 -5.88 6.09 32.81
N ASP A 14 -5.19 7.16 33.13
CA ASP A 14 -5.64 8.42 33.68
C ASP A 14 -6.40 9.35 32.69
N TRP A 15 -6.64 8.91 31.44
CA TRP A 15 -7.44 9.71 30.51
C TRP A 15 -8.94 9.60 30.79
N PRO A 16 -9.66 10.73 30.94
CA PRO A 16 -11.11 10.73 31.01
C PRO A 16 -11.74 10.33 29.66
N ASP A 17 -12.96 9.79 29.68
CA ASP A 17 -13.64 9.22 28.51
C ASP A 17 -13.79 10.20 27.33
N ASN A 18 -14.02 11.47 27.64
CA ASN A 18 -14.09 12.54 26.64
C ASN A 18 -12.75 12.73 25.89
N LYS A 19 -11.61 12.51 26.56
CA LYS A 19 -10.29 12.62 25.97
C LYS A 19 -9.93 11.34 25.20
N ARG A 20 -10.33 10.17 25.69
CA ARG A 20 -10.16 8.88 25.00
C ARG A 20 -10.91 8.86 23.66
N SER A 21 -12.17 9.29 23.65
CA SER A 21 -13.00 9.33 22.44
C SER A 21 -12.53 10.34 21.37
N GLN A 22 -11.76 11.36 21.76
CA GLN A 22 -11.17 12.34 20.84
C GLN A 22 -9.81 11.92 20.26
N LYS A 23 -9.21 10.82 20.73
CA LYS A 23 -7.90 10.35 20.27
C LYS A 23 -8.06 9.02 19.57
N ASP A 24 -7.37 8.87 18.45
CA ASP A 24 -7.27 7.57 17.80
C ASP A 24 -6.26 6.70 18.55
N THR A 25 -6.78 5.80 19.39
CA THR A 25 -6.01 4.84 20.17
C THR A 25 -5.58 3.62 19.36
N ASP A 26 -6.16 3.42 18.18
CA ASP A 26 -5.80 2.31 17.27
C ASP A 26 -4.65 2.73 16.35
N ALA A 27 -4.56 4.01 15.99
CA ALA A 27 -3.47 4.52 15.17
C ALA A 27 -2.11 4.44 15.90
N ARG A 28 -1.05 4.25 15.11
CA ARG A 28 0.33 4.23 15.61
C ARG A 28 1.20 5.24 14.89
N TRP A 29 2.23 5.69 15.59
CA TRP A 29 3.30 6.49 15.01
C TRP A 29 4.31 5.60 14.30
N THR A 30 4.83 6.09 13.18
CA THR A 30 6.00 5.52 12.52
C THR A 30 6.96 6.62 12.13
N LYS A 31 8.26 6.31 12.08
CA LYS A 31 9.30 7.24 11.65
C LYS A 31 10.09 6.61 10.52
N LYS A 32 10.03 7.21 9.33
CA LYS A 32 10.78 6.77 8.14
C LYS A 32 11.53 7.96 7.55
N ASN A 33 12.83 7.80 7.32
CA ASN A 33 13.70 8.83 6.73
C ASN A 33 13.59 10.20 7.43
N GLY A 34 13.58 10.21 8.77
CA GLY A 34 13.48 11.43 9.57
C GLY A 34 12.08 12.04 9.67
N LYS A 35 11.09 11.57 8.88
CA LYS A 35 9.70 12.05 8.93
C LYS A 35 8.86 11.13 9.79
N SER A 36 8.12 11.72 10.72
CA SER A 36 7.14 11.00 11.54
C SER A 36 5.76 11.08 10.90
N SER A 37 5.02 9.97 10.92
CA SER A 37 3.64 9.90 10.43
C SER A 37 2.79 9.15 11.46
N PHE A 38 1.56 9.61 11.64
CA PHE A 38 0.58 9.01 12.54
C PHE A 38 -0.65 8.62 11.75
N GLY A 39 -1.14 7.40 11.96
CA GLY A 39 -2.36 6.92 11.30
C GLY A 39 -2.20 5.50 10.76
N TYR A 40 -2.72 5.30 9.56
CA TYR A 40 -2.82 4.00 8.91
C TYR A 40 -2.10 3.98 7.56
N LYS A 41 -1.64 2.80 7.16
CA LYS A 41 -1.12 2.52 5.82
C LYS A 41 -2.17 1.77 5.00
N ASN A 42 -2.31 2.18 3.75
CA ASN A 42 -3.09 1.49 2.73
C ASN A 42 -2.14 0.60 1.92
N HIS A 43 -2.30 -0.72 2.01
CA HIS A 43 -1.61 -1.66 1.16
C HIS A 43 -2.53 -2.10 0.04
N ILE A 44 -2.06 -2.08 -1.20
CA ILE A 44 -2.87 -2.41 -2.37
C ILE A 44 -2.17 -3.42 -3.26
N GLU A 45 -2.97 -4.32 -3.82
CA GLU A 45 -2.63 -5.14 -4.97
C GLU A 45 -3.32 -4.54 -6.20
N ILE A 46 -2.60 -4.44 -7.32
CA ILE A 46 -3.14 -3.87 -8.55
C ILE A 46 -2.92 -4.80 -9.74
N ASP A 47 -3.84 -4.75 -10.70
CA ASP A 47 -3.59 -5.22 -12.04
C ASP A 47 -2.54 -4.32 -12.72
N SER A 48 -1.40 -4.93 -13.07
CA SER A 48 -0.32 -4.24 -13.75
C SER A 48 -0.72 -3.70 -15.13
N GLN A 49 -1.65 -4.32 -15.85
CA GLN A 49 -2.03 -3.89 -17.19
C GLN A 49 -2.94 -2.67 -17.15
N ASN A 50 -4.01 -2.71 -16.36
CA ASN A 50 -5.05 -1.68 -16.37
C ASN A 50 -4.93 -0.67 -15.23
N LYS A 51 -4.09 -0.95 -14.22
CA LYS A 51 -3.96 -0.16 -12.98
C LYS A 51 -5.25 -0.16 -12.17
N ILE A 52 -5.96 -1.28 -12.12
CA ILE A 52 -7.15 -1.45 -11.27
C ILE A 52 -6.72 -2.05 -9.94
N ILE A 53 -7.19 -1.50 -8.83
CA ILE A 53 -6.97 -2.07 -7.50
C ILE A 53 -7.82 -3.32 -7.38
N ARG A 54 -7.19 -4.47 -7.09
CA ARG A 54 -7.84 -5.78 -6.97
C ARG A 54 -8.16 -6.10 -5.52
N LYS A 55 -7.16 -5.95 -4.66
CA LYS A 55 -7.25 -6.18 -3.22
C LYS A 55 -6.57 -5.05 -2.47
N TYR A 56 -7.00 -4.80 -1.23
CA TYR A 56 -6.35 -3.86 -0.34
C TYR A 56 -6.48 -4.33 1.10
N SER A 57 -5.55 -3.90 1.95
CA SER A 57 -5.57 -4.13 3.39
C SER A 57 -5.07 -2.87 4.11
N VAL A 58 -5.66 -2.59 5.27
CA VAL A 58 -5.38 -1.38 6.05
C VAL A 58 -4.81 -1.77 7.39
N THR A 59 -3.62 -1.25 7.67
CA THR A 59 -2.88 -1.53 8.90
C THR A 59 -2.45 -0.24 9.56
N GLU A 60 -2.10 -0.31 10.83
CA GLU A 60 -1.50 0.80 11.56
C GLU A 60 -0.14 1.17 10.96
N ALA A 61 0.27 2.43 11.08
CA ALA A 61 1.47 2.90 10.39
C ALA A 61 2.78 2.23 10.85
N SER A 62 2.81 1.64 12.03
CA SER A 62 3.95 0.89 12.57
C SER A 62 4.13 -0.49 11.94
N VAL A 63 3.08 -1.09 11.39
CA VAL A 63 3.13 -2.44 10.82
C VAL A 63 4.10 -2.47 9.65
N HIS A 64 4.98 -3.48 9.68
CA HIS A 64 5.94 -3.72 8.60
C HIS A 64 5.21 -4.35 7.41
N ASP A 65 5.50 -3.84 6.22
CA ASP A 65 4.71 -4.14 5.03
C ASP A 65 4.74 -5.66 4.68
N SER A 66 5.81 -6.38 5.05
CA SER A 66 5.95 -7.83 4.87
C SER A 66 4.86 -8.69 5.53
N ASN A 67 4.19 -8.17 6.57
CA ASN A 67 3.19 -8.91 7.33
C ASN A 67 1.85 -9.03 6.58
N VAL A 68 1.61 -8.13 5.63
CA VAL A 68 0.34 -8.05 4.87
C VAL A 68 0.50 -8.66 3.48
N PHE A 69 1.72 -9.06 3.11
CA PHE A 69 2.07 -9.46 1.76
C PHE A 69 1.26 -10.65 1.24
N GLU A 70 1.15 -11.71 2.05
CA GLU A 70 0.43 -12.94 1.68
C GLU A 70 -1.08 -12.70 1.61
N GLU A 71 -1.62 -11.91 2.55
CA GLU A 71 -3.03 -11.53 2.57
C GLU A 71 -3.41 -10.75 1.30
N LEU A 72 -2.50 -9.96 0.73
CA LEU A 72 -2.80 -9.12 -0.43
C LEU A 72 -2.83 -9.85 -1.77
N ILE A 73 -2.26 -11.06 -1.85
CA ILE A 73 -2.20 -11.79 -3.11
C ILE A 73 -3.56 -12.46 -3.36
N ASP A 74 -4.18 -12.15 -4.49
CA ASP A 74 -5.44 -12.76 -4.90
C ASP A 74 -5.17 -14.02 -5.77
N PRO A 75 -5.54 -15.23 -5.29
CA PRO A 75 -5.36 -16.47 -6.06
C PRO A 75 -6.16 -16.51 -7.36
N SER A 76 -7.20 -15.68 -7.49
CA SER A 76 -8.02 -15.57 -8.71
C SER A 76 -7.35 -14.74 -9.82
N ASN A 77 -6.18 -14.15 -9.56
CA ASN A 77 -5.44 -13.41 -10.57
C ASN A 77 -5.01 -14.30 -11.74
N SER A 78 -5.16 -13.76 -12.95
CA SER A 78 -4.80 -14.45 -14.20
C SER A 78 -3.29 -14.66 -14.37
N SER A 79 -2.46 -13.83 -13.75
CA SER A 79 -1.01 -13.94 -13.78
C SER A 79 -0.48 -14.50 -12.47
N LYS A 80 0.49 -15.42 -12.59
CA LYS A 80 1.28 -15.91 -11.46
C LYS A 80 2.50 -15.03 -11.14
N ASP A 81 2.78 -13.98 -11.91
CA ASP A 81 3.92 -13.08 -11.64
C ASP A 81 3.61 -12.10 -10.51
N VAL A 82 4.43 -12.09 -9.46
CA VAL A 82 4.28 -11.18 -8.32
C VAL A 82 5.41 -10.15 -8.31
N TYR A 83 5.08 -8.89 -8.59
CA TYR A 83 6.02 -7.76 -8.61
C TYR A 83 5.98 -7.00 -7.28
N ALA A 84 7.12 -6.93 -6.58
CA ALA A 84 7.21 -6.24 -5.29
C ALA A 84 8.58 -5.57 -5.06
N ASP A 85 8.62 -4.65 -4.09
CA ASP A 85 9.86 -4.02 -3.62
C ASP A 85 10.75 -5.04 -2.89
N SER A 86 12.05 -4.78 -2.90
CA SER A 86 13.09 -5.48 -2.16
C SER A 86 12.83 -5.61 -0.64
N ALA A 87 11.97 -4.77 -0.05
CA ALA A 87 11.51 -4.91 1.32
C ALA A 87 10.74 -6.23 1.56
N TYR A 88 10.10 -6.77 0.52
CA TYR A 88 9.40 -8.05 0.54
C TYR A 88 10.30 -9.25 0.21
N ARG A 89 11.59 -9.01 -0.06
CA ARG A 89 12.53 -10.05 -0.47
C ARG A 89 13.17 -10.75 0.74
N SER A 90 12.43 -11.62 1.41
CA SER A 90 13.00 -12.62 2.32
C SER A 90 13.06 -14.00 1.65
N HIS A 91 13.90 -14.89 2.18
CA HIS A 91 13.97 -16.27 1.68
C HIS A 91 12.64 -17.00 1.89
N GLU A 92 12.03 -16.82 3.06
CA GLU A 92 10.70 -17.36 3.40
C GLU A 92 9.63 -16.90 2.41
N LYS A 93 9.54 -15.60 2.10
CA LYS A 93 8.54 -15.09 1.15
C LYS A 93 8.75 -15.58 -0.28
N ILE A 94 10.01 -15.73 -0.71
CA ILE A 94 10.31 -16.29 -2.03
C ILE A 94 9.89 -17.76 -2.08
N SER A 95 10.24 -18.54 -1.06
CA SER A 95 9.92 -19.98 -1.01
C SER A 95 8.41 -20.19 -0.96
N TRP A 96 7.70 -19.43 -0.10
CA TRP A 96 6.24 -19.45 -0.05
C TRP A 96 5.60 -19.11 -1.39
N LEU A 97 6.09 -18.08 -2.11
CA LEU A 97 5.57 -17.74 -3.43
C LEU A 97 5.75 -18.90 -4.42
N GLU A 98 6.92 -19.54 -4.43
CA GLU A 98 7.24 -20.64 -5.33
C GLU A 98 6.39 -21.88 -5.00
N GLU A 99 6.21 -22.22 -3.72
CA GLU A 99 5.35 -23.31 -3.24
C GLU A 99 3.87 -23.11 -3.63
N GLN A 100 3.39 -21.86 -3.60
CA GLN A 100 2.03 -21.51 -4.04
C GLN A 100 1.91 -21.37 -5.58
N GLY A 101 2.97 -21.67 -6.33
CA GLY A 101 3.00 -21.64 -7.79
C GLY A 101 3.10 -20.24 -8.40
N TYR A 102 3.49 -19.24 -7.62
CA TYR A 102 3.79 -17.89 -8.09
C TYR A 102 5.23 -17.75 -8.58
N ARG A 103 5.46 -16.77 -9.46
CA ARG A 103 6.77 -16.41 -9.99
C ARG A 103 7.23 -15.11 -9.35
N PRO A 104 8.16 -15.14 -8.37
CA PRO A 104 8.60 -13.95 -7.65
C PRO A 104 9.40 -13.00 -8.56
N LYS A 105 8.80 -11.85 -8.88
CA LYS A 105 9.45 -10.72 -9.58
C LYS A 105 9.81 -9.60 -8.60
N ILE A 106 10.32 -9.98 -7.43
CA ILE A 106 10.71 -9.06 -6.37
C ILE A 106 12.08 -8.41 -6.70
N GLN A 107 12.25 -7.13 -6.41
CA GLN A 107 13.53 -6.45 -6.61
C GLN A 107 14.64 -7.05 -5.74
N ARG A 108 15.88 -7.04 -6.25
CA ARG A 108 17.07 -7.43 -5.49
C ARG A 108 17.66 -6.21 -4.79
N LYS A 109 18.22 -6.41 -3.59
CA LYS A 109 18.99 -5.38 -2.88
C LYS A 109 20.42 -5.87 -2.69
N GLY A 110 21.37 -4.94 -2.75
CA GLY A 110 22.74 -5.22 -2.33
C GLY A 110 22.81 -5.33 -0.81
N TYR A 111 23.83 -6.04 -0.33
CA TYR A 111 24.14 -6.17 1.09
C TYR A 111 25.57 -5.70 1.35
N ARG A 112 25.94 -5.50 2.62
CA ARG A 112 27.30 -5.14 3.00
C ARG A 112 28.27 -6.20 2.45
N GLY A 113 29.27 -5.75 1.67
CA GLY A 113 30.23 -6.65 1.02
C GLY A 113 29.72 -7.38 -0.22
N LYS A 114 28.43 -7.25 -0.57
CA LYS A 114 27.84 -7.87 -1.77
C LYS A 114 26.95 -6.85 -2.52
N PRO A 115 27.56 -5.92 -3.28
CA PRO A 115 26.81 -4.96 -4.08
C PRO A 115 26.02 -5.67 -5.18
N ILE A 116 24.95 -5.02 -5.63
CA ILE A 116 24.13 -5.52 -6.73
C ILE A 116 24.93 -5.49 -8.05
N THR A 117 24.93 -6.62 -8.75
CA THR A 117 25.64 -6.76 -10.04
C THR A 117 24.96 -5.94 -11.14
N TRP A 118 25.67 -5.68 -12.24
CA TRP A 118 25.11 -4.97 -13.39
C TRP A 118 23.86 -5.64 -13.96
N TRP A 119 23.88 -6.98 -14.09
CA TRP A 119 22.74 -7.77 -14.54
C TRP A 119 21.54 -7.66 -13.60
N GLU A 120 21.78 -7.66 -12.28
CA GLU A 120 20.72 -7.48 -11.30
C GLU A 120 20.16 -6.05 -11.31
N LYS A 121 20.98 -5.03 -11.59
CA LYS A 121 20.50 -3.66 -11.80
C LYS A 121 19.58 -3.58 -13.01
N GLN A 122 19.95 -4.22 -14.13
CA GLN A 122 19.08 -4.29 -15.31
C GLN A 122 17.76 -5.01 -15.00
N GLY A 123 17.81 -6.15 -14.31
CA GLY A 123 16.62 -6.87 -13.87
C GLY A 123 15.74 -6.06 -12.91
N ASN A 124 16.34 -5.29 -12.01
CA ASN A 124 15.59 -4.36 -11.18
C ASN A 124 14.95 -3.24 -11.99
N ARG A 125 15.62 -2.72 -13.03
CA ARG A 125 15.08 -1.66 -13.89
C ARG A 125 13.79 -2.11 -14.60
N THR A 126 13.74 -3.34 -15.10
CA THR A 126 12.52 -3.88 -15.73
C THR A 126 11.41 -4.07 -14.70
N ARG A 127 11.71 -4.65 -13.53
CA ARG A 127 10.74 -4.80 -12.42
C ARG A 127 10.22 -3.45 -11.90
N SER A 128 11.09 -2.45 -11.80
CA SER A 128 10.73 -1.09 -11.38
C SER A 128 9.69 -0.45 -12.30
N LYS A 129 9.77 -0.69 -13.62
CA LYS A 129 8.78 -0.14 -14.58
C LYS A 129 7.38 -0.69 -14.35
N VAL A 130 7.26 -1.95 -13.93
CA VAL A 130 5.97 -2.55 -13.57
C VAL A 130 5.52 -2.03 -12.20
N ARG A 131 6.42 -2.02 -11.22
CA ARG A 131 6.14 -1.56 -9.84
C ARG A 131 5.68 -0.10 -9.76
N SER A 132 6.24 0.80 -10.57
CA SER A 132 5.87 2.22 -10.58
C SER A 132 4.40 2.45 -10.92
N ARG A 133 3.71 1.45 -11.48
CA ARG A 133 2.27 1.52 -11.73
C ARG A 133 1.44 1.61 -10.45
N VAL A 134 1.91 1.00 -9.35
CA VAL A 134 1.32 1.17 -8.01
C VAL A 134 1.46 2.62 -7.55
N GLU A 135 2.64 3.21 -7.73
CA GLU A 135 2.88 4.62 -7.36
C GLU A 135 1.98 5.57 -8.16
N HIS A 136 1.68 5.27 -9.43
CA HIS A 136 0.73 6.06 -10.21
C HIS A 136 -0.69 6.07 -9.60
N VAL A 137 -1.12 4.97 -8.97
CA VAL A 137 -2.43 4.89 -8.29
C VAL A 137 -2.45 5.86 -7.12
N PHE A 138 -1.44 5.76 -6.23
CA PHE A 138 -1.32 6.66 -5.09
C PHE A 138 -1.13 8.13 -5.50
N GLY A 139 -0.38 8.39 -6.58
CA GLY A 139 -0.21 9.72 -7.15
C GLY A 139 -1.54 10.31 -7.62
N ALA A 140 -2.34 9.53 -8.36
CA ALA A 140 -3.67 9.95 -8.79
C ALA A 140 -4.63 10.23 -7.62
N GLN A 141 -4.61 9.39 -6.59
CA GLN A 141 -5.39 9.62 -5.37
C GLN A 141 -4.94 10.91 -4.67
N THR A 142 -3.63 11.15 -4.57
CA THR A 142 -3.08 12.35 -3.93
C THR A 142 -3.46 13.61 -4.69
N MET A 143 -3.35 13.61 -6.03
CA MET A 143 -3.73 14.77 -6.85
C MET A 143 -5.22 15.12 -6.73
N LYS A 144 -6.10 14.11 -6.65
CA LYS A 144 -7.55 14.33 -6.52
C LYS A 144 -7.96 14.76 -5.12
N ALA A 145 -7.35 14.19 -4.08
CA ALA A 145 -7.73 14.42 -2.69
C ALA A 145 -6.93 15.55 -2.00
N GLY A 146 -5.86 16.05 -2.63
CA GLY A 146 -4.90 16.99 -2.05
C GLY A 146 -3.95 16.35 -1.03
N ASN A 147 -4.46 15.46 -0.16
CA ASN A 147 -3.67 14.62 0.72
C ASN A 147 -4.36 13.27 0.97
N LEU A 148 -3.60 12.28 1.44
CA LEU A 148 -4.11 10.96 1.79
C LEU A 148 -4.35 10.79 3.30
N ILE A 149 -4.31 11.88 4.07
CA ILE A 149 -4.50 11.83 5.52
C ILE A 149 -5.95 11.45 5.81
N VAL A 150 -6.13 10.47 6.68
CA VAL A 150 -7.44 10.06 7.17
C VAL A 150 -7.59 10.63 8.59
N ARG A 151 -8.70 11.35 8.83
CA ARG A 151 -8.98 12.02 10.11
C ARG A 151 -10.01 11.29 10.96
N THR A 152 -10.49 10.13 10.51
CA THR A 152 -11.43 9.32 11.25
C THR A 152 -10.76 8.70 12.47
N ILE A 153 -11.51 8.53 13.55
CA ILE A 153 -11.05 7.85 14.76
C ILE A 153 -11.46 6.37 14.70
N GLY A 154 -10.46 5.50 14.85
CA GLY A 154 -10.61 4.06 14.95
C GLY A 154 -10.43 3.33 13.61
N LYS A 155 -9.87 2.11 13.70
CA LYS A 155 -9.42 1.33 12.55
C LYS A 155 -10.54 1.02 11.56
N ALA A 156 -11.73 0.68 12.03
CA ALA A 156 -12.86 0.33 11.16
C ALA A 156 -13.29 1.51 10.26
N ARG A 157 -13.37 2.72 10.84
CA ARG A 157 -13.72 3.94 10.09
C ARG A 157 -12.62 4.34 9.11
N ALA A 158 -11.37 4.23 9.55
CA ALA A 158 -10.22 4.52 8.68
C ALA A 158 -10.15 3.55 7.50
N SER A 159 -10.37 2.26 7.75
CA SER A 159 -10.40 1.22 6.72
C SER A 159 -11.51 1.48 5.71
N THR A 160 -12.70 1.84 6.17
CA THR A 160 -13.84 2.19 5.31
C THR A 160 -13.53 3.42 4.45
N ALA A 161 -12.99 4.49 5.04
CA ALA A 161 -12.62 5.69 4.30
C ALA A 161 -11.54 5.43 3.23
N ILE A 162 -10.56 4.59 3.54
CA ILE A 162 -9.53 4.16 2.58
C ILE A 162 -10.13 3.29 1.48
N GLY A 163 -11.00 2.35 1.84
CA GLY A 163 -11.72 1.50 0.90
C GLY A 163 -12.55 2.30 -0.10
N LEU A 164 -13.32 3.28 0.38
CA LEU A 164 -14.10 4.18 -0.48
C LEU A 164 -13.19 5.00 -1.42
N ARG A 165 -12.01 5.42 -0.96
CA ARG A 165 -11.02 6.11 -1.80
C ARG A 165 -10.45 5.20 -2.89
N ASN A 166 -10.17 3.93 -2.56
CA ASN A 166 -9.73 2.92 -3.51
C ASN A 166 -10.83 2.64 -4.56
N LEU A 167 -12.08 2.51 -4.12
CA LEU A 167 -13.24 2.33 -4.99
C LEU A 167 -13.45 3.51 -5.94
N ALA A 168 -13.41 4.74 -5.42
CA ALA A 168 -13.53 5.96 -6.22
C ALA A 168 -12.43 6.05 -7.29
N TYR A 169 -11.20 5.66 -6.94
CA TYR A 169 -10.13 5.55 -7.92
C TYR A 169 -10.47 4.54 -9.02
N ASN A 170 -10.93 3.33 -8.65
CA ASN A 170 -11.29 2.29 -9.61
C ASN A 170 -12.41 2.73 -10.56
N ILE A 171 -13.46 3.40 -10.07
CA ILE A 171 -14.57 3.89 -10.90
C ILE A 171 -14.06 4.88 -11.96
N VAL A 172 -13.27 5.87 -11.54
CA VAL A 172 -12.69 6.85 -12.47
C VAL A 172 -11.74 6.17 -13.46
N ARG A 173 -10.94 5.22 -12.98
CA ARG A 173 -9.99 4.49 -13.82
C ARG A 173 -10.71 3.62 -14.85
N PHE A 174 -11.79 2.95 -14.45
CA PHE A 174 -12.62 2.15 -15.32
C PHE A 174 -13.27 3.00 -16.41
N SER A 175 -13.87 4.14 -16.06
CA SER A 175 -14.42 5.09 -17.03
C SER A 175 -13.37 5.52 -18.07
N PHE A 176 -12.14 5.84 -17.62
CA PHE A 176 -11.03 6.14 -18.53
C PHE A 176 -10.70 4.99 -19.50
N LEU A 177 -10.67 3.74 -19.00
CA LEU A 177 -10.39 2.57 -19.83
C LEU A 177 -11.50 2.32 -20.86
N MET A 178 -12.75 2.50 -20.46
CA MET A 178 -13.90 2.36 -21.36
C MET A 178 -13.86 3.39 -22.48
N MET A 179 -13.60 4.67 -22.16
CA MET A 179 -13.42 5.72 -23.17
C MET A 179 -12.25 5.40 -24.11
N LYS A 180 -11.12 4.91 -23.57
CA LYS A 180 -9.96 4.54 -24.37
C LYS A 180 -10.24 3.36 -25.31
N SER A 181 -11.07 2.41 -24.88
CA SER A 181 -11.46 1.25 -25.69
C SER A 181 -12.50 1.55 -26.76
N GLY A 182 -13.09 2.76 -26.77
CA GLY A 182 -14.19 3.13 -27.67
C GLY A 182 -15.55 2.60 -27.23
N ALA A 183 -15.65 1.92 -26.08
CA ALA A 183 -16.89 1.34 -25.58
C ALA A 183 -17.88 2.38 -24.99
N ILE A 184 -17.39 3.59 -24.68
CA ILE A 184 -18.21 4.72 -24.24
C ILE A 184 -17.76 5.95 -25.03
N SER A 185 -18.69 6.62 -25.72
CA SER A 185 -18.42 7.91 -26.36
C SER A 185 -18.33 9.02 -25.30
N ALA A 186 -17.47 10.00 -25.51
CA ALA A 186 -17.43 11.17 -24.65
C ALA A 186 -18.81 11.85 -24.69
N VAL A 187 -19.39 12.10 -23.52
CA VAL A 187 -20.60 12.94 -23.42
C VAL A 187 -20.21 14.30 -23.99
N PRO A 188 -20.86 14.80 -25.06
CA PRO A 188 -20.58 16.13 -25.57
C PRO A 188 -20.81 17.14 -24.45
N LYS A 189 -19.84 18.05 -24.27
CA LYS A 189 -19.94 19.17 -23.33
C LYS A 189 -21.06 20.11 -23.72
#